data_AF-A0A953M752-F1
#
_entry.id   AF-A0A953M752-F1
#
_cell.length_a   1.000
_cell.length_b   1.000
_cell.length_c   1.000
_cell.angle_alpha   90.00
_cell.angle_beta   90.00
_cell.angle_gamma   90.00
#
_symmetry.space_group_name_H-M   'P 1'
#
loop_
_entity.id
_entity.type
_entity.pdbx_description
1 polymer ?
#
loop_
_entity_poly.entity_id
_entity_poly.type
_entity_poly.pdbx_seq_one_letter_code
_entity_poly.pdbx_strand_id
1 'polypeptide(L)' 'MYITGGSARRYRDGNARPELSAAVEVWDARTNEWRELAPMQHARMLHAAAVDRQGRLFVFGGSETDGGIACG' A
#
# COMPACT_ATOMS: atom_id res chain seq x y z
N MET A 1 12.14 -6.89 -1.69
CA MET A 1 10.98 -6.95 -0.77
C MET A 1 9.93 -5.98 -1.29
N TYR A 2 8.66 -6.37 -1.38
CA TYR A 2 7.60 -5.48 -1.86
C TYR A 2 6.88 -4.84 -0.68
N ILE A 3 6.70 -3.51 -0.71
CA ILE A 3 5.87 -2.75 0.21
C ILE A 3 4.72 -2.15 -0.60
N THR A 4 3.49 -2.31 -0.11
CA THR A 4 2.29 -1.89 -0.83
C THR A 4 1.43 -1.05 0.08
N GLY A 5 1.14 0.18 -0.34
CA GLY A 5 0.21 1.10 0.31
C GLY A 5 0.41 1.22 1.83
N GLY A 6 -0.64 1.67 2.50
CA GLY A 6 -0.69 1.78 3.95
C GLY A 6 -1.29 3.09 4.41
N SER A 7 -1.54 3.15 5.72
CA SER A 7 -2.01 4.34 6.41
C SER A 7 -0.79 5.16 6.86
N ALA A 8 -0.53 6.27 6.19
CA ALA A 8 0.41 7.25 6.71
C ALA A 8 -0.33 8.09 7.76
N ARG A 9 -0.07 7.83 9.05
CA ARG A 9 -0.44 8.77 10.10
C ARG A 9 0.45 10.01 9.97
N ARG A 10 0.10 10.93 9.07
CA ARG A 10 0.63 12.28 9.17
C ARG A 10 -0.12 12.98 10.30
N TYR A 11 0.56 13.10 11.43
CA TYR A 11 0.15 13.95 12.57
C TYR A 11 0.34 15.44 12.26
N ARG A 12 0.13 15.86 11.00
CA ARG A 12 0.19 17.27 10.63
C ARG A 12 -1.17 17.87 11.02
N ASP A 13 -1.14 18.78 11.99
CA ASP A 13 -2.23 19.71 12.30
C ASP A 13 -3.38 19.20 13.20
N GLY A 14 -3.13 18.20 14.06
CA GLY A 14 -4.01 17.87 15.19
C GLY A 14 -5.36 17.22 14.82
N ASN A 15 -5.64 17.03 13.53
CA ASN A 15 -6.77 16.25 13.02
C ASN A 15 -6.23 14.99 12.34
N ALA A 16 -5.93 13.96 13.15
CA ALA A 16 -5.27 12.73 12.72
C ALA A 16 -6.20 11.83 11.90
N ARG A 17 -6.60 12.28 10.70
CA ARG A 17 -7.15 11.37 9.70
C ARG A 17 -5.97 10.63 9.04
N PRO A 18 -5.96 9.31 9.02
CA PRO A 18 -4.94 8.57 8.30
C PRO A 18 -4.98 8.95 6.82
N GLU A 19 -3.88 9.49 6.29
CA GLU A 19 -3.73 9.75 4.86
C GLU A 19 -3.42 8.40 4.21
N LEU A 20 -4.38 7.87 3.45
CA LEU A 20 -4.20 6.61 2.76
C LEU A 20 -3.33 6.81 1.52
N SER A 21 -2.32 5.96 1.36
CA SER A 21 -1.47 5.95 0.16
C SER A 21 -1.79 4.76 -0.72
N ALA A 22 -1.87 5.02 -2.03
CA ALA A 22 -1.92 3.99 -3.06
C ALA A 22 -0.54 3.60 -3.60
N ALA A 23 0.55 4.20 -3.08
CA ALA A 23 1.90 3.97 -3.58
C ALA A 23 2.31 2.50 -3.41
N VAL A 24 3.10 2.00 -4.36
CA VAL A 24 3.69 0.66 -4.32
C VAL A 24 5.19 0.83 -4.52
N GLU A 25 5.98 0.26 -3.63
CA GLU A 25 7.43 0.38 -3.65
C GLU A 25 8.06 -1.01 -3.53
N VAL A 26 9.13 -1.24 -4.28
CA VAL A 26 9.91 -2.47 -4.19
C VAL A 26 11.34 -2.13 -3.80
N TRP A 27 11.82 -2.83 -2.78
CA TRP A 27 13.23 -2.84 -2.43
C TRP A 27 14.00 -3.77 -3.35
N ASP A 28 14.94 -3.22 -4.13
CA ASP A 28 15.94 -3.96 -4.89
C ASP A 28 17.19 -4.17 -4.03
N ALA A 29 17.40 -5.41 -3.60
CA ALA A 29 18.55 -5.77 -2.75
C ALA A 29 19.90 -5.72 -3.49
N ARG A 30 19.90 -5.71 -4.84
CA ARG A 30 21.12 -5.65 -5.64
C ARG A 30 21.67 -4.23 -5.72
N THR A 31 20.79 -3.23 -5.80
CA THR A 31 21.17 -1.81 -5.80
C THR A 31 21.05 -1.16 -4.43
N ASN A 32 20.43 -1.85 -3.46
CA ASN A 32 20.18 -1.35 -2.11
C ASN A 32 19.34 -0.05 -2.14
N GLU A 33 18.36 -0.03 -3.04
CA GLU A 33 17.51 1.12 -3.31
C GLU A 33 16.03 0.74 -3.34
N TRP A 34 15.19 1.72 -2.99
CA TRP A 34 13.75 1.65 -3.20
C TRP A 34 13.43 2.07 -4.62
N ARG A 35 12.52 1.33 -5.25
CA ARG A 35 11.97 1.66 -6.56
C ARG A 35 10.46 1.76 -6.46
N GLU A 36 9.92 2.89 -6.90
CA GLU A 36 8.48 3.05 -7.07
C GLU A 36 7.98 2.17 -8.24
N LEU A 37 6.84 1.53 -8.01
CA LEU A 37 6.07 0.79 -9.00
C LEU A 37 4.78 1.56 -9.31
N ALA A 38 4.02 1.06 -10.28
CA ALA A 38 2.71 1.61 -10.58
C ALA A 38 1.83 1.62 -9.30
N PRO A 39 1.19 2.75 -8.97
CA PRO A 39 0.33 2.82 -7.79
C PRO A 39 -0.91 1.93 -7.95
N MET A 40 -1.52 1.57 -6.82
CA MET A 40 -2.83 0.92 -6.81
C MET A 40 -3.91 1.89 -7.33
N GLN A 41 -4.98 1.33 -7.90
CA GLN A 41 -6.14 2.11 -8.34
C GLN A 41 -6.83 2.85 -7.17
N HIS A 42 -6.83 2.21 -6.00
CA HIS A 42 -7.41 2.75 -4.77
C HIS A 42 -6.41 2.61 -3.63
N ALA A 43 -6.31 3.64 -2.80
CA ALA A 43 -5.53 3.57 -1.57
C ALA A 43 -6.22 2.64 -0.57
N ARG A 44 -5.48 1.71 0.02
CA ARG A 44 -6.02 0.67 0.90
C ARG A 44 -5.24 0.64 2.21
N MET A 45 -5.93 0.33 3.30
CA MET A 45 -5.34 -0.06 4.59
C MET A 45 -5.83 -1.42 5.04
N LEU A 46 -5.08 -2.07 5.93
CA LEU A 46 -5.40 -3.40 6.49
C LEU A 46 -5.61 -4.48 5.40
N HIS A 47 -4.99 -4.32 4.24
CA HIS A 47 -5.00 -5.31 3.16
C HIS A 47 -3.94 -6.40 3.37
N ALA A 48 -4.19 -7.57 2.79
CA ALA A 48 -3.19 -8.62 2.66
C ALA A 48 -2.47 -8.49 1.31
N ALA A 49 -1.20 -8.86 1.26
CA ALA A 49 -0.43 -8.90 0.03
C ALA A 49 0.37 -10.22 -0.08
N ALA A 50 0.46 -10.77 -1.29
CA ALA A 50 1.22 -11.97 -1.61
C ALA A 50 1.99 -11.79 -2.92
N VAL A 51 3.13 -12.47 -3.04
CA VAL A 51 3.95 -12.45 -4.25
C VAL A 51 4.08 -13.88 -4.76
N ASP A 52 3.92 -14.08 -6.06
CA ASP A 52 4.11 -15.39 -6.66
C ASP A 52 5.57 -15.67 -7.06
N ARG A 53 5.82 -16.87 -7.61
CA ARG A 53 7.16 -17.27 -8.07
C ARG A 53 7.66 -16.50 -9.28
N GLN A 54 6.77 -15.79 -9.99
CA GLN A 54 7.09 -14.95 -11.14
C GLN A 54 7.32 -13.49 -10.73
N GLY A 55 7.25 -13.16 -9.42
CA GLY A 55 7.44 -11.81 -8.92
C GLY A 55 6.22 -10.90 -9.09
N ARG A 56 5.04 -11.46 -9.41
CA ARG A 56 3.79 -10.69 -9.47
C ARG A 56 3.26 -10.48 -8.07
N LEU A 57 2.95 -9.23 -7.76
CA LEU A 57 2.40 -8.78 -6.49
C LEU A 57 0.87 -8.76 -6.58
N PHE A 58 0.23 -9.41 -5.61
CA PHE A 58 -1.22 -9.44 -5.47
C PHE A 58 -1.61 -8.80 -4.14
N VAL A 59 -2.61 -7.93 -4.17
CA VAL A 59 -3.16 -7.24 -3.00
C VAL A 59 -4.64 -7.57 -2.90
N PHE A 60 -5.09 -7.98 -1.71
CA PHE A 60 -6.47 -8.44 -1.46
C PHE A 60 -7.05 -7.83 -0.19
N GLY A 61 -8.35 -7.51 -0.25
CA GLY A 61 -9.09 -6.94 0.88
C GLY A 61 -8.66 -5.51 1.23
N GLY A 62 -8.80 -5.17 2.51
CA GLY A 62 -8.55 -3.84 3.04
C GLY A 62 -9.73 -2.87 2.86
N SER A 63 -9.56 -1.67 3.42
CA SER A 63 -10.57 -0.59 3.37
C SER A 63 -9.98 0.67 2.74
N GLU A 64 -10.82 1.41 2.00
CA GLU A 64 -10.46 2.60 1.22
C GLU A 64 -10.76 3.91 1.96
N THR A 65 -11.50 3.89 3.08
CA THR A 65 -11.62 4.90 4.16
C THR A 65 -12.86 4.61 5.02
N ASP A 66 -12.78 4.94 6.31
CA ASP A 66 -13.84 5.19 7.32
C ASP A 66 -15.24 4.53 7.14
N GLY A 67 -15.29 3.24 6.81
CA GLY A 67 -16.53 2.44 6.77
C GLY A 67 -16.85 1.79 5.42
N GLY A 68 -16.10 2.08 4.37
CA GLY A 68 -16.23 1.38 3.09
C GLY A 68 -15.39 0.11 3.05
N ILE A 69 -16.02 -1.05 3.18
CA ILE A 69 -15.40 -2.33 2.79
C ILE A 69 -15.39 -2.35 1.26
N ALA A 70 -14.20 -2.35 0.66
CA ALA A 70 -14.07 -2.54 -0.77
C ALA A 70 -14.31 -4.02 -1.08
N CYS A 71 -15.57 -4.38 -1.32
CA CYS A 71 -15.91 -5.63 -1.98
C CYS A 71 -15.57 -5.47 -3.46
N GLY A 72 -14.70 -6.35 -3.98
CA GLY A 72 -14.21 -6.33 -5.34
C GLY A 72 -15.24 -6.72 -6.40
#